data_AF-A0A7V3F683-F1
#
_entry.id   AF-A0A7V3F683-F1
#
_cell.length_a   1.000
_cell.length_b   1.000
_cell.length_c   1.000
_cell.angle_alpha   90.00
_cell.angle_beta   90.00
_cell.angle_gamma   90.00
#
_symmetry.space_group_name_H-M   'P 1'
#
loop_
_entity.id
_entity.type
_entity.pdbx_description
1 polymer ?
#
loop_
_entity_poly.entity_id
_entity_poly.type
_entity_poly.pdbx_seq_one_letter_code
_entity_poly.pdbx_strand_id
1 'polypeptide(L)'
;MDITISADDRLLWANTFMDGTTRAFDISDPFHPKQIYEQRIGSQLNMVSQSWDGKRFYFTSSLLANWDKKGADDEQFMKAYEWNGQALVQSFAIDFYKENLGRPHVMRFGAFELYRLAAQPSAPGTLVGMKSGWR
;
A
#
# COMPACT_ATOMS: atom_id res chain seq x y z
N MET A 1 -9.28 -9.78 -1.61
CA MET A 1 -8.05 -10.42 -1.11
C MET A 1 -6.92 -9.73 -1.82
N ASP A 2 -5.94 -9.27 -1.06
CA ASP A 2 -4.84 -8.44 -1.57
C ASP A 2 -3.58 -8.68 -0.73
N ILE A 3 -2.42 -8.40 -1.30
CA ILE A 3 -1.13 -8.54 -0.64
C ILE A 3 -0.23 -7.33 -0.91
N THR A 4 0.65 -7.01 0.02
CA THR A 4 1.74 -6.05 -0.18
C THR A 4 3.02 -6.55 0.48
N ILE A 5 4.17 -6.21 -0.09
CA ILE A 5 5.48 -6.56 0.46
C ILE A 5 6.11 -5.27 0.99
N SER A 6 6.74 -5.35 2.16
CA SER A 6 7.42 -4.19 2.75
C SER A 6 8.57 -3.73 1.87
N ALA A 7 8.88 -2.44 1.91
CA ALA A 7 9.94 -1.84 1.08
C ALA A 7 11.36 -2.45 1.27
N ASP A 8 11.59 -3.21 2.35
CA ASP A 8 12.84 -3.92 2.63
C ASP A 8 12.80 -5.41 2.23
N ASP A 9 11.73 -5.87 1.57
CA ASP A 9 11.48 -7.24 1.13
C ASP A 9 11.42 -8.29 2.25
N ARG A 10 11.26 -7.88 3.52
CA ARG A 10 11.28 -8.80 4.67
C ARG A 10 9.91 -9.25 5.13
N LEU A 11 8.88 -8.44 4.93
CA LEU A 11 7.51 -8.72 5.38
C LEU A 11 6.54 -8.78 4.21
N LEU A 12 5.79 -9.87 4.14
CA LEU A 12 4.59 -9.97 3.31
C LEU A 12 3.36 -9.73 4.17
N TRP A 13 2.52 -8.80 3.75
CA TRP A 13 1.24 -8.52 4.36
C TRP A 13 0.12 -9.06 3.48
N ALA A 14 -0.80 -9.81 4.07
CA ALA A 14 -1.94 -10.40 3.38
C ALA A 14 -3.25 -10.08 4.07
N ASN A 15 -4.23 -9.62 3.28
CA ASN A 15 -5.58 -9.38 3.75
C ASN A 15 -6.49 -10.57 3.44
N THR A 16 -7.28 -10.96 4.43
CA THR A 16 -8.32 -11.97 4.27
C THR A 16 -9.68 -11.29 4.26
N PHE A 17 -10.42 -11.50 3.17
CA PHE A 17 -11.62 -10.70 2.89
C PHE A 17 -12.75 -10.92 3.90
N MET A 18 -13.09 -12.17 4.16
CA MET A 18 -14.29 -12.52 4.92
C MET A 18 -14.17 -12.30 6.44
N ASP A 19 -12.97 -12.45 7.00
CA ASP A 19 -12.70 -12.25 8.42
C ASP A 19 -12.23 -10.81 8.74
N GLY A 20 -12.01 -9.99 7.70
CA GLY A 20 -11.60 -8.60 7.83
C GLY A 20 -10.21 -8.40 8.45
N THR A 21 -9.33 -9.39 8.31
CA THR A 21 -8.05 -9.45 9.03
C THR A 21 -6.86 -9.27 8.10
N THR A 22 -5.86 -8.53 8.57
CA THR A 22 -4.53 -8.45 7.95
C THR A 22 -3.51 -9.25 8.76
N ARG A 23 -2.59 -9.91 8.06
CA ARG A 23 -1.54 -10.76 8.64
C ARG A 23 -0.20 -10.38 8.06
N ALA A 24 0.84 -10.35 8.89
CA ALA A 24 2.21 -10.16 8.45
C ALA A 24 3.00 -11.47 8.56
N PHE A 25 3.75 -11.79 7.52
CA PHE A 25 4.63 -12.93 7.43
C PHE A 25 6.06 -12.45 7.26
N ASP A 26 6.97 -12.91 8.10
CA ASP A 26 8.41 -12.81 7.84
C ASP A 26 8.74 -13.74 6.67
N ILE A 27 9.27 -13.16 5.61
CA ILE A 27 9.69 -13.81 4.36
C ILE A 27 11.19 -13.66 4.11
N SER A 28 11.98 -13.39 5.15
CA SER A 28 13.46 -13.38 5.04
C SER A 28 14.01 -14.69 4.46
N ASP A 29 13.29 -15.81 4.67
CA ASP A 29 13.39 -17.01 3.84
C ASP A 29 12.04 -17.19 3.10
N PRO A 30 11.97 -16.91 1.79
CA PRO A 30 10.71 -16.94 1.04
C PRO A 30 10.13 -18.36 0.88
N PHE A 31 10.92 -19.41 1.11
CA PHE A 31 10.44 -20.80 1.06
C PHE A 31 9.89 -21.28 2.42
N HIS A 32 10.10 -20.52 3.49
CA HIS A 32 9.62 -20.86 4.85
C HIS A 32 9.01 -19.63 5.55
N PRO A 33 7.92 -19.06 5.00
CA PRO A 33 7.28 -17.88 5.57
C PRO A 33 6.74 -18.16 6.98
N LYS A 34 6.87 -17.20 7.89
CA LYS A 34 6.37 -17.31 9.28
C LYS A 34 5.42 -16.18 9.61
N GLN A 35 4.18 -16.48 10.00
CA GLN A 35 3.28 -15.45 10.49
C GLN A 35 3.81 -14.88 11.81
N ILE A 36 3.98 -13.56 11.87
CA ILE A 36 4.50 -12.85 13.06
C ILE A 36 3.51 -11.85 13.65
N TYR A 37 2.45 -11.52 12.90
CA TYR A 37 1.46 -10.53 13.32
C TYR A 37 0.09 -10.81 12.70
N GLU A 38 -0.95 -10.45 13.42
CA GLU A 38 -2.34 -10.51 12.96
C GLU A 38 -3.15 -9.40 13.62
N GLN A 39 -4.01 -8.73 12.84
CA GLN A 39 -4.97 -7.78 13.38
C GLN A 39 -6.24 -7.71 12.53
N ARG A 40 -7.39 -7.74 13.20
CA ARG A 40 -8.69 -7.46 12.57
C ARG A 40 -8.85 -5.96 12.35
N ILE A 41 -9.13 -5.57 11.11
CA ILE A 41 -9.27 -4.16 10.68
C ILE A 41 -10.74 -3.77 10.55
N GLY A 42 -11.62 -4.71 10.19
CA GLY A 42 -13.06 -4.46 10.04
C GLY A 42 -13.89 -5.74 9.97
N SER A 43 -15.16 -5.59 9.60
CA SER A 43 -16.05 -6.73 9.28
C SER A 43 -15.61 -7.48 8.02
N GLN A 44 -15.05 -6.75 7.06
CA GLN A 44 -14.43 -7.24 5.82
C GLN A 44 -13.23 -6.37 5.46
N LEU A 45 -12.28 -6.92 4.70
CA LEU A 45 -11.04 -6.22 4.36
C LEU A 45 -10.52 -6.64 2.99
N ASN A 46 -10.40 -5.70 2.06
CA ASN A 46 -9.94 -6.03 0.72
C ASN A 46 -8.50 -5.54 0.47
N MET A 47 -8.32 -4.29 0.08
CA MET A 47 -7.01 -3.80 -0.38
C MET A 47 -6.11 -3.40 0.78
N VAL A 48 -4.81 -3.53 0.56
CA VAL A 48 -3.75 -2.94 1.40
C VAL A 48 -2.79 -2.16 0.50
N SER A 49 -2.32 -1.02 0.99
CA SER A 49 -1.27 -0.25 0.33
C SER A 49 -0.32 0.30 1.36
N GLN A 50 0.98 0.11 1.15
CA GLN A 50 2.02 0.63 2.02
C GLN A 50 2.56 1.96 1.47
N SER A 51 2.95 2.88 2.35
CA SER A 51 3.77 4.02 1.97
C SER A 51 5.20 3.60 1.60
N TRP A 52 5.85 4.38 0.75
CA TRP A 52 7.23 4.14 0.29
C TRP A 52 8.28 4.06 1.40
N ASP A 53 8.05 4.71 2.54
CA ASP A 53 8.92 4.67 3.71
C ASP A 53 8.71 3.40 4.58
N GLY A 54 7.76 2.53 4.21
CA GLY A 54 7.43 1.31 4.93
C GLY A 54 6.64 1.52 6.24
N LYS A 55 6.30 2.76 6.60
CA LYS A 55 5.77 3.09 7.94
C LYS A 55 4.26 3.14 8.00
N ARG A 56 3.56 3.40 6.89
CA ARG A 56 2.11 3.60 6.87
C ARG A 56 1.44 2.55 6.03
N PHE A 57 0.30 2.09 6.52
CA PHE A 57 -0.57 1.13 5.87
C PHE A 57 -1.95 1.73 5.70
N TYR A 58 -2.50 1.52 4.52
CA TYR A 58 -3.81 2.01 4.15
C TYR A 58 -4.65 0.83 3.70
N PHE A 59 -5.85 0.73 4.25
CA PHE A 59 -6.76 -0.38 4.02
C PHE A 59 -8.10 0.11 3.51
N THR A 60 -8.68 -0.63 2.58
CA THR A 60 -10.07 -0.43 2.14
C THR A 60 -10.88 -1.71 2.24
N SER A 61 -12.16 -1.56 2.51
CA SER A 61 -13.02 -2.69 2.84
C SER A 61 -13.61 -3.41 1.63
N SER A 62 -13.94 -2.72 0.54
CA SER A 62 -14.78 -3.28 -0.54
C SER A 62 -14.00 -4.07 -1.61
N LEU A 63 -14.58 -5.17 -2.07
CA LEU A 63 -14.08 -6.00 -3.18
C LEU A 63 -14.90 -5.79 -4.44
N LEU A 64 -16.17 -6.15 -4.39
CA LEU A 64 -17.16 -5.97 -5.45
C LEU A 64 -18.51 -5.79 -4.76
N ALA A 65 -19.31 -4.82 -5.20
CA ALA A 65 -20.52 -4.41 -4.48
C ALA A 65 -21.49 -5.56 -4.17
N ASN A 66 -21.58 -6.58 -5.02
CA ASN A 66 -22.47 -7.73 -4.83
C ASN A 66 -21.86 -8.83 -3.92
N TRP A 67 -20.57 -8.78 -3.63
CA TRP A 67 -19.85 -9.75 -2.80
C TRP A 67 -19.51 -9.20 -1.42
N ASP A 68 -19.53 -7.87 -1.27
CA ASP A 68 -19.44 -7.23 0.02
C ASP A 68 -20.57 -7.70 0.95
N LYS A 69 -20.24 -7.78 2.23
CA LYS A 69 -21.20 -8.01 3.31
C LYS A 69 -22.31 -6.96 3.29
N LYS A 70 -23.42 -7.31 3.94
CA LYS A 70 -24.67 -6.54 3.94
C LYS A 70 -25.13 -6.26 5.37
N GLY A 71 -26.05 -5.31 5.51
CA GLY A 71 -26.63 -4.96 6.80
C GLY A 71 -25.58 -4.38 7.75
N ALA A 72 -25.57 -4.85 9.00
CA ALA A 72 -24.66 -4.33 10.03
C ALA A 72 -23.17 -4.54 9.71
N ASP A 73 -22.84 -5.51 8.84
CA ASP A 73 -21.46 -5.81 8.46
C ASP A 73 -21.01 -5.10 7.16
N ASP A 74 -21.85 -4.28 6.51
CA ASP A 74 -21.51 -3.55 5.27
C ASP A 74 -20.66 -2.30 5.54
N GLU A 75 -19.53 -2.50 6.23
CA GLU A 75 -18.59 -1.42 6.54
C GLU A 75 -17.88 -0.94 5.24
N GLN A 76 -18.03 0.34 4.91
CA GLN A 76 -17.34 0.97 3.77
C GLN A 76 -16.35 2.01 4.27
N PHE A 77 -15.07 1.65 4.34
CA PHE A 77 -14.05 2.53 4.92
C PHE A 77 -12.75 2.57 4.15
N MET A 78 -12.01 3.65 4.38
CA MET A 78 -10.56 3.68 4.27
C MET A 78 -9.97 3.95 5.66
N LYS A 79 -9.05 3.10 6.12
CA LYS A 79 -8.38 3.26 7.42
C LYS A 79 -6.87 3.33 7.22
N ALA A 80 -6.23 4.24 7.93
CA ALA A 80 -4.78 4.41 7.92
C ALA A 80 -4.19 3.97 9.26
N TYR A 81 -3.06 3.27 9.19
CA TYR A 81 -2.31 2.77 10.33
C TYR A 81 -0.83 3.09 10.17
N GLU A 82 -0.14 3.20 11.29
CA GLU A 82 1.31 3.25 11.36
C GLU A 82 1.85 1.95 11.92
N TRP A 83 2.87 1.38 11.27
CA TRP A 83 3.59 0.23 11.76
C TRP A 83 4.78 0.68 12.61
N ASN A 84 4.74 0.39 13.91
CA ASN A 84 5.80 0.77 14.85
C ASN A 84 6.86 -0.33 15.06
N GLY A 85 6.81 -1.41 14.28
CA GLY A 85 7.67 -2.59 14.44
C GLY A 85 7.07 -3.70 15.31
N GLN A 86 5.95 -3.45 15.98
CA GLN A 86 5.26 -4.42 16.85
C GLN A 86 3.76 -4.50 16.58
N ALA A 87 3.11 -3.38 16.30
CA ALA A 87 1.68 -3.28 16.08
C ALA A 87 1.33 -2.23 15.02
N LEU A 88 0.19 -2.42 14.37
CA LEU A 88 -0.46 -1.38 13.57
C LEU A 88 -1.28 -0.48 14.49
N VAL A 89 -0.82 0.76 14.65
CA VAL A 89 -1.51 1.79 15.43
C VAL A 89 -2.39 2.60 14.49
N GLN A 90 -3.70 2.61 14.74
CA GLN A 90 -4.63 3.35 13.88
C GLN A 90 -4.35 4.86 13.98
N SER A 91 -4.19 5.50 12.82
CA SER A 91 -4.01 6.94 12.70
C SER A 91 -5.36 7.62 12.47
N PHE A 92 -6.04 7.29 11.38
CA PHE A 92 -7.36 7.84 11.05
C PHE A 92 -8.23 6.85 10.28
N ALA A 93 -9.51 7.17 10.18
CA ALA A 93 -10.50 6.41 9.42
C ALA A 93 -11.44 7.36 8.69
N ILE A 94 -11.84 6.97 7.48
CA ILE A 94 -12.85 7.64 6.66
C ILE A 94 -13.98 6.63 6.44
N ASP A 95 -15.20 7.02 6.81
CA ASP A 95 -16.42 6.27 6.51
C ASP A 95 -16.99 6.76 5.17
N PHE A 96 -16.94 5.90 4.15
CA PHE A 96 -17.32 6.28 2.79
C PHE A 96 -18.84 6.47 2.63
N TYR A 97 -19.66 5.86 3.48
CA TYR A 97 -21.10 6.11 3.46
C TYR A 97 -21.43 7.44 4.11
N LYS A 98 -20.81 7.75 5.26
CA LYS A 98 -20.98 9.04 5.91
C LYS A 98 -20.55 10.21 5.01
N GLU A 99 -19.46 10.03 4.26
CA GLU A 99 -18.92 11.04 3.36
C GLU A 99 -19.54 11.02 1.94
N ASN A 100 -20.50 10.14 1.66
CA ASN A 100 -21.12 9.96 0.33
C ASN A 100 -20.12 9.65 -0.80
N LEU A 101 -19.08 8.86 -0.51
CA LEU A 101 -18.00 8.50 -1.43
C LEU A 101 -18.18 7.14 -2.11
N GLY A 102 -19.22 6.38 -1.76
CA GLY A 102 -19.52 5.07 -2.36
C GLY A 102 -18.76 3.93 -1.70
N ARG A 103 -18.14 3.05 -2.50
CA ARG A 103 -17.42 1.84 -2.01
C ARG A 103 -15.92 1.95 -2.35
N PRO A 104 -15.03 1.98 -1.35
CA PRO A 104 -13.60 2.11 -1.59
C PRO A 104 -13.00 0.79 -2.13
N HIS A 105 -12.01 0.91 -3.00
CA HIS A 105 -11.28 -0.23 -3.55
C HIS A 105 -9.78 0.07 -3.63
N VAL A 106 -9.20 0.24 -4.82
CA VAL A 106 -7.76 0.49 -4.99
C VAL A 106 -7.37 1.89 -4.47
N MET A 107 -6.25 1.95 -3.76
CA MET A 107 -5.57 3.19 -3.40
C MET A 107 -4.32 3.35 -4.27
N ARG A 108 -4.08 4.55 -4.81
CA ARG A 108 -2.86 4.86 -5.58
C ARG A 108 -2.15 6.05 -4.98
N PHE A 109 -1.03 5.81 -4.30
CA PHE A 109 -0.17 6.86 -3.79
C PHE A 109 0.90 7.18 -4.84
N GLY A 110 0.70 8.27 -5.57
CA GLY A 110 1.70 8.76 -6.52
C GLY A 110 2.96 9.24 -5.80
N ALA A 111 4.13 9.00 -6.40
CA ALA A 111 5.40 9.56 -5.93
C ALA A 111 5.72 10.82 -6.76
N PHE A 112 5.07 11.94 -6.42
CA PHE A 112 5.30 13.22 -7.10
C PHE A 112 6.78 13.64 -7.13
N GLU A 113 7.57 13.26 -6.11
CA GLU A 113 9.02 13.52 -6.07
C GLU A 113 9.82 12.86 -7.20
N LEU A 114 9.38 11.70 -7.73
CA LEU A 114 10.04 11.05 -8.87
C LEU A 114 9.92 11.88 -10.15
N TYR A 115 8.79 12.58 -10.34
CA TYR A 115 8.59 13.47 -11.47
C TYR A 115 9.39 14.79 -11.32
N ARG A 116 9.67 15.21 -10.09
CA ARG A 116 10.47 16.41 -9.80
C ARG A 116 11.95 16.23 -10.15
N LEU A 117 12.48 15.02 -10.00
CA LEU A 117 13.85 14.65 -10.42
C LEU A 117 13.98 14.61 -11.95
N ALA A 118 12.97 14.14 -12.67
CA ALA A 118 12.94 14.11 -14.13
C ALA A 118 12.81 15.51 -14.78
N ALA A 119 12.23 16.48 -14.06
CA ALA A 119 12.06 17.85 -14.52
C ALA A 119 13.30 18.75 -14.30
N GLN A 120 14.40 18.22 -13.75
CA GLN A 120 15.65 18.97 -13.69
C GLN A 120 16.26 19.05 -15.10
N PRO A 121 16.42 20.25 -15.69
CA PRO A 121 17.14 20.36 -16.94
C PRO A 121 18.57 19.87 -16.72
N SER A 122 19.04 18.95 -17.57
CA SER A 122 20.43 18.54 -17.60
C SER A 122 21.32 19.77 -17.65
N ALA A 123 22.23 19.92 -16.69
CA ALA A 123 23.25 20.96 -16.74
C ALA A 123 23.96 20.91 -18.09
N PRO A 124 24.21 22.05 -18.78
CA PRO A 124 24.80 22.05 -20.10
C PRO A 124 26.18 21.38 -20.04
N GLY A 125 26.27 20.17 -20.61
CA GLY A 125 27.51 19.41 -20.71
C GLY A 125 28.49 20.12 -21.64
N THR A 126 29.72 20.30 -21.18
CA THR A 126 30.84 20.73 -22.02
C THR A 126 31.10 19.68 -23.10
N LEU A 127 30.83 20.03 -24.36
CA LEU A 127 31.22 19.21 -25.51
C LEU A 127 32.75 19.11 -25.56
N VAL A 128 33.30 17.96 -25.17
CA VAL A 128 34.69 17.61 -25.42
C VAL A 128 34.84 17.40 -26.93
N GLY A 129 35.61 18.26 -27.59
CA GLY A 129 35.79 18.28 -29.03
C GLY A 129 36.28 16.94 -29.59
N MET A 130 35.50 16.35 -30.49
CA MET A 130 35.97 15.31 -31.40
C MET A 130 36.89 15.95 -32.44
N LYS A 131 38.18 15.60 -32.41
CA LYS A 131 39.11 15.91 -33.49
C LYS A 131 38.73 15.06 -34.71
N SER A 132 38.33 15.73 -35.78
CA SER A 132 38.15 15.15 -37.11
C SER A 132 39.51 14.75 -37.69
N GLY A 133 39.67 13.50 -38.08
CA GLY A 133 40.86 13.07 -38.79
C GLY A 133 40.70 11.71 -39.43
N TRP A 134 40.09 11.67 -40.62
CA TRP A 134 40.39 10.68 -41.66
C TRP A 134 40.21 11.35 -43.03
N ARG A 135 41.24 11.17 -43.87
CA ARG A 135 41.27 11.47 -45.30
C ARG A 135 40.58 10.36 -46.09
#